data_AF-A0A6B1IS45-F1
#
_entry.id   AF-A0A6B1IS45-F1
#
_cell.length_a   1.000
_cell.length_b   1.000
_cell.length_c   1.000
_cell.angle_alpha   90.00
_cell.angle_beta   90.00
_cell.angle_gamma   90.00
#
_symmetry.space_group_name_H-M   'P 1'
#
loop_
_entity.id
_entity.type
_entity.pdbx_description
1 polymer ?
#
loop_
_entity_poly.entity_id
_entity_poly.type
_entity_poly.pdbx_seq_one_letter_code
_entity_poly.pdbx_strand_id
1 'polypeptide(L)'
;MDGKKALYYAAIAIAVLIGVSIVVSVVSAILGLVSAIVSGIASLAVLAGIVYVAYKAGSWLLGDDGDSIGADSLDSIGSASTSAEVDAGSSRQDRLRQQYVEGQISEAEFERRIGEELETEEVDDIDRELERER
;
A
#
# COMPACT_ATOMS: atom_id res chain seq x y z
N MET A 1 67.50 -6.95 -12.35
CA MET A 1 66.30 -6.12 -12.57
C MET A 1 66.10 -5.24 -11.35
N ASP A 2 65.95 -3.93 -11.55
CA ASP A 2 65.85 -2.96 -10.45
C ASP A 2 64.58 -3.19 -9.62
N GLY A 3 64.71 -3.68 -8.38
CA GLY A 3 63.57 -3.96 -7.50
C GLY A 3 62.66 -2.75 -7.23
N LYS A 4 63.20 -1.53 -7.38
CA LYS A 4 62.43 -0.28 -7.30
C LYS A 4 61.42 -0.14 -8.45
N LYS A 5 61.78 -0.57 -9.66
CA LYS A 5 60.87 -0.57 -10.82
C LYS A 5 59.76 -1.59 -10.60
N ALA A 6 60.10 -2.77 -10.09
CA ALA A 6 59.11 -3.80 -9.77
C ALA A 6 58.07 -3.31 -8.75
N LEU A 7 58.50 -2.64 -7.66
CA LEU A 7 57.57 -2.03 -6.69
C LEU A 7 56.69 -0.94 -7.30
N TYR A 8 57.24 -0.12 -8.19
CA TYR A 8 56.48 0.94 -8.85
C TYR A 8 55.40 0.38 -9.78
N TYR A 9 55.72 -0.62 -10.60
CA TYR A 9 54.74 -1.31 -11.43
C TYR A 9 53.69 -2.08 -10.60
N ALA A 10 54.10 -2.67 -9.47
CA ALA A 10 53.16 -3.32 -8.55
C ALA A 10 52.16 -2.32 -7.96
N ALA A 11 52.60 -1.14 -7.54
CA ALA A 11 51.71 -0.10 -7.03
C ALA A 11 50.70 0.38 -8.08
N ILE A 12 51.15 0.59 -9.32
CA ILE A 12 50.27 0.96 -10.44
C ILE A 12 49.26 -0.16 -10.74
N ALA A 13 49.70 -1.41 -10.76
CA ALA A 13 48.82 -2.55 -11.00
C ALA A 13 47.72 -2.64 -9.93
N ILE A 14 48.05 -2.42 -8.66
CA ILE A 14 47.07 -2.38 -7.57
C ILE A 14 46.10 -1.21 -7.75
N ALA A 15 46.59 -0.01 -8.08
CA ALA A 15 45.74 1.14 -8.31
C ALA A 15 44.74 0.91 -9.45
N VAL A 16 45.20 0.31 -10.56
CA VAL A 16 44.33 -0.07 -11.68
C VAL A 16 43.31 -1.13 -11.27
N LEU A 17 43.72 -2.16 -10.51
CA LEU A 17 42.82 -3.19 -10.01
C LEU A 17 41.71 -2.60 -9.13
N ILE A 18 42.04 -1.65 -8.26
CA ILE A 18 41.05 -0.96 -7.43
C ILE A 18 40.10 -0.14 -8.31
N GLY A 19 40.62 0.58 -9.31
CA GLY A 19 39.78 1.32 -10.25
C GLY A 19 38.78 0.39 -10.98
N VAL A 20 39.28 -0.73 -11.50
CA VAL A 20 38.45 -1.73 -12.19
C VAL A 20 37.43 -2.36 -11.25
N SER A 21 37.82 -2.69 -10.01
CA SER A 21 36.91 -3.31 -9.04
C SER A 21 35.73 -2.40 -8.68
N ILE A 22 35.95 -1.08 -8.57
CA ILE A 22 34.88 -0.10 -8.37
C ILE A 22 33.91 -0.13 -9.54
N VAL A 23 34.40 -0.12 -10.78
CA VAL A 23 33.55 -0.17 -11.98
C VAL A 23 32.72 -1.45 -12.00
N VAL A 24 33.37 -2.61 -11.77
CA VAL A 24 32.70 -3.91 -11.71
C VAL A 24 31.65 -3.94 -10.60
N SER A 25 31.94 -3.36 -9.43
CA SER A 25 31.00 -3.25 -8.32
C SER A 25 29.75 -2.47 -8.71
N VAL A 26 29.90 -1.29 -9.34
CA VAL A 26 28.76 -0.48 -9.79
C VAL A 26 27.91 -1.23 -10.81
N VAL A 27 28.54 -1.84 -11.81
CA VAL A 27 27.82 -2.63 -12.83
C VAL A 27 27.08 -3.80 -12.17
N SER A 28 27.73 -4.50 -11.26
CA SER A 28 27.12 -5.64 -10.55
C SER A 28 25.97 -5.20 -9.65
N ALA A 29 26.07 -4.03 -9.01
CA ALA A 29 24.99 -3.47 -8.21
C ALA A 29 23.76 -3.15 -9.07
N ILE A 30 23.95 -2.58 -10.28
CA ILE A 30 22.84 -2.29 -11.20
C ILE A 30 22.20 -3.60 -11.68
N LEU A 31 23.00 -4.57 -12.13
CA LEU A 31 22.48 -5.88 -12.54
C LEU A 31 21.75 -6.59 -11.38
N GLY A 32 22.30 -6.51 -10.17
CA GLY A 32 21.69 -7.05 -8.96
C GLY A 32 20.36 -6.39 -8.66
N LEU A 33 20.25 -5.07 -8.80
CA LEU A 33 19.01 -4.33 -8.61
C LEU A 33 17.93 -4.77 -9.62
N VAL A 34 18.29 -4.86 -10.90
CA VAL A 34 17.37 -5.35 -11.94
C VAL A 34 16.92 -6.78 -11.61
N SER A 35 17.85 -7.66 -11.26
CA SER A 35 17.53 -9.04 -10.87
C SER A 35 16.65 -9.11 -9.63
N ALA A 36 16.85 -8.22 -8.65
CA ALA A 36 16.04 -8.16 -7.44
C ALA A 36 14.61 -7.73 -7.75
N ILE A 37 14.42 -6.74 -8.62
CA ILE A 37 13.08 -6.30 -9.06
C ILE A 37 12.37 -7.44 -9.79
N VAL A 38 13.04 -8.08 -10.76
CA VAL A 38 12.47 -9.19 -11.52
C VAL A 38 12.10 -10.36 -10.59
N SER A 39 13.00 -10.72 -9.67
CA SER A 39 12.75 -11.77 -8.68
C SER A 39 11.62 -11.40 -7.71
N GLY A 40 11.53 -10.13 -7.30
CA GLY A 40 10.45 -9.63 -6.46
C GLY A 40 9.09 -9.76 -7.13
N ILE A 41 8.98 -9.33 -8.40
CA ILE A 41 7.75 -9.48 -9.19
C ILE A 41 7.43 -10.97 -9.40
N ALA A 42 8.42 -11.79 -9.75
CA ALA A 42 8.22 -13.23 -9.94
C ALA A 42 7.75 -13.90 -8.65
N SER A 43 8.33 -13.56 -7.50
CA SER A 43 7.93 -14.07 -6.19
C SER A 43 6.48 -13.69 -5.85
N LEU A 44 6.09 -12.43 -6.08
CA LEU A 44 4.71 -11.98 -5.93
C LEU A 44 3.74 -12.73 -6.87
N ALA A 45 4.13 -12.92 -8.13
CA ALA A 45 3.33 -13.67 -9.10
C ALA A 45 3.18 -15.14 -8.69
N VAL A 46 4.24 -15.78 -8.19
CA VAL A 46 4.19 -17.15 -7.67
C VAL A 46 3.26 -17.22 -6.46
N LEU A 47 3.37 -16.29 -5.51
CA LEU A 47 2.49 -16.23 -4.34
C LEU A 47 1.03 -16.08 -4.76
N ALA A 48 0.73 -15.12 -5.65
CA ALA A 48 -0.61 -14.92 -6.19
C ALA A 48 -1.13 -16.16 -6.92
N GLY A 49 -0.26 -16.84 -7.69
CA GLY A 49 -0.57 -18.10 -8.35
C GLY A 49 -0.93 -19.22 -7.36
N ILE A 50 -0.18 -19.37 -6.27
CA ILE A 50 -0.48 -20.35 -5.21
C ILE A 50 -1.84 -20.05 -4.57
N VAL A 51 -2.10 -18.79 -4.22
CA VAL A 51 -3.40 -18.36 -3.65
C VAL A 51 -4.55 -18.66 -4.61
N TYR A 52 -4.37 -18.36 -5.90
CA TYR A 52 -5.38 -18.65 -6.92
C TYR A 52 -5.66 -20.15 -7.07
N VAL A 53 -4.61 -20.97 -7.11
CA VAL A 53 -4.75 -22.43 -7.19
C VAL A 53 -5.44 -22.98 -5.93
N ALA A 54 -5.07 -22.50 -4.75
CA ALA A 54 -5.69 -22.89 -3.49
C ALA A 54 -7.18 -22.49 -3.46
N TYR A 55 -7.53 -21.28 -3.89
CA TYR A 55 -8.92 -20.83 -4.00
C TYR A 55 -9.72 -21.69 -4.98
N LYS A 56 -9.17 -21.96 -6.16
CA LYS A 56 -9.84 -22.76 -7.19
C LYS A 56 -10.02 -24.21 -6.76
N ALA A 57 -8.99 -24.82 -6.17
CA ALA A 57 -9.07 -26.18 -5.65
C ALA A 57 -10.01 -26.28 -4.45
N GLY A 58 -9.98 -25.31 -3.55
CA GLY A 58 -10.91 -25.19 -2.42
C GLY A 58 -12.34 -25.03 -2.89
N SER A 59 -12.60 -24.19 -3.90
CA SER A 59 -13.93 -23.99 -4.49
C SER A 59 -14.47 -25.25 -5.17
N TRP A 60 -13.63 -26.09 -5.77
CA TRP A 60 -14.08 -27.37 -6.31
C TRP A 60 -14.32 -28.42 -5.23
N LEU A 61 -13.57 -28.39 -4.13
CA LEU A 61 -13.73 -29.34 -3.02
C LEU A 61 -14.90 -28.97 -2.10
N LEU A 62 -15.14 -27.68 -1.85
CA LEU A 62 -16.26 -27.17 -1.04
C LEU A 62 -17.52 -26.87 -1.87
N GLY A 63 -17.39 -26.68 -3.18
CA GLY A 63 -18.49 -26.23 -4.05
C GLY A 63 -19.48 -27.32 -4.47
N ASP A 64 -19.24 -28.59 -4.11
CA ASP A 64 -20.23 -29.66 -4.34
C ASP A 64 -21.20 -29.84 -3.16
N ASP A 65 -20.83 -29.39 -1.94
CA ASP A 65 -21.63 -29.59 -0.71
C ASP A 65 -21.93 -28.32 0.10
N GLY A 66 -21.37 -27.15 -0.25
CA GLY A 66 -21.35 -25.97 0.63
C GLY A 66 -21.76 -24.66 -0.02
N ASP A 67 -23.02 -24.56 -0.46
CA ASP A 67 -23.69 -23.26 -0.50
C ASP A 67 -23.64 -22.66 0.92
N SER A 68 -23.13 -21.42 1.07
CA SER A 68 -23.24 -20.58 2.28
C SER A 68 -22.30 -20.75 3.50
N ILE A 69 -21.00 -21.08 3.36
CA ILE A 69 -20.05 -20.84 4.47
C ILE A 69 -18.75 -20.20 3.97
N GLY A 70 -18.67 -18.86 4.00
CA GLY A 70 -17.36 -18.18 3.95
C GLY A 70 -17.32 -16.79 3.35
N ALA A 71 -18.36 -16.35 2.63
CA ALA A 71 -18.39 -14.97 2.09
C ALA A 71 -18.87 -13.94 3.13
N ASP A 72 -19.73 -14.34 4.06
CA ASP A 72 -20.34 -13.43 5.06
C ASP A 72 -19.42 -13.14 6.27
N SER A 73 -18.50 -14.05 6.58
CA SER A 73 -17.67 -13.95 7.80
C SER A 73 -16.47 -13.02 7.67
N LEU A 74 -16.07 -12.67 6.44
CA LEU A 74 -15.00 -11.71 6.16
C LEU A 74 -15.53 -10.27 6.08
N ASP A 75 -16.82 -10.10 5.79
CA ASP A 75 -17.51 -8.81 5.81
C ASP A 75 -17.85 -8.37 7.26
N SER A 76 -18.16 -9.33 8.14
CA SER A 76 -18.54 -9.05 9.53
C SER A 76 -17.39 -8.71 10.49
N ILE A 77 -16.12 -9.01 10.17
CA ILE A 77 -14.98 -8.62 11.04
C ILE A 77 -14.58 -7.14 10.85
N GLY A 78 -14.99 -6.51 9.75
CA GLY A 78 -14.86 -5.07 9.54
C GLY A 78 -16.04 -4.24 10.07
N SER A 79 -17.16 -4.88 10.42
CA SER A 79 -18.42 -4.21 10.74
C SER A 79 -18.95 -4.61 12.13
N ALA A 80 -18.10 -4.53 13.14
CA ALA A 80 -18.52 -4.59 14.54
C ALA A 80 -18.07 -3.32 15.25
N SER A 81 -19.01 -2.37 15.30
CA SER A 81 -19.10 -1.34 16.34
C SER A 81 -18.24 -0.08 16.21
N THR A 82 -18.22 0.59 15.05
CA THR A 82 -17.85 2.04 14.95
C THR A 82 -18.48 2.80 13.76
N SER A 83 -19.21 2.16 12.83
CA SER A 83 -19.51 2.76 11.52
C SER A 83 -20.97 3.17 11.24
N ALA A 84 -21.92 2.90 12.13
CA ALA A 84 -23.32 3.27 11.86
C ALA A 84 -23.55 4.80 11.84
N GLU A 85 -22.71 5.56 12.55
CA GLU A 85 -22.75 7.03 12.55
C GLU A 85 -21.95 7.65 11.40
N VAL A 86 -20.79 7.08 11.02
CA VAL A 86 -19.96 7.55 9.89
C VAL A 86 -20.62 7.29 8.51
N ASP A 87 -21.40 6.22 8.38
CA ASP A 87 -22.11 5.88 7.13
C ASP A 87 -23.24 6.87 6.78
N ALA A 88 -23.87 7.48 7.79
CA ALA A 88 -24.89 8.50 7.59
C ALA A 88 -24.29 9.84 7.09
N GLY A 89 -23.10 10.21 7.56
CA GLY A 89 -22.37 11.40 7.12
C GLY A 89 -21.82 11.25 5.69
N SER A 90 -21.17 10.12 5.41
CA SER A 90 -20.61 9.82 4.07
C SER A 90 -21.68 9.78 2.98
N SER A 91 -22.83 9.14 3.23
CA SER A 91 -23.95 9.10 2.27
C SER A 91 -24.56 10.49 1.98
N ARG A 92 -24.41 11.45 2.88
CA ARG A 92 -24.84 12.85 2.66
C ARG A 92 -23.79 13.66 1.89
N GLN A 93 -22.52 13.47 2.20
CA GLN A 93 -21.40 14.08 1.46
C GLN A 93 -21.36 13.60 0.01
N ASP A 94 -21.68 12.33 -0.25
CA ASP A 94 -21.77 11.77 -1.60
C ASP A 94 -22.88 12.42 -2.43
N ARG A 95 -24.02 12.77 -1.80
CA ARG A 95 -25.08 13.53 -2.48
C ARG A 95 -24.64 14.95 -2.84
N LEU A 96 -23.87 15.62 -1.97
CA LEU A 96 -23.35 16.96 -2.25
C LEU A 96 -22.31 16.92 -3.39
N ARG A 97 -21.46 15.89 -3.42
CA ARG A 97 -20.49 15.68 -4.51
C ARG A 97 -21.19 15.45 -5.86
N GLN A 98 -22.26 14.65 -5.87
CA GLN A 98 -23.05 14.42 -7.08
C GLN A 98 -23.68 15.74 -7.60
N GLN A 99 -24.24 16.55 -6.70
CA GLN A 99 -24.85 17.84 -7.06
C GLN A 99 -23.82 18.87 -7.57
N TYR A 100 -22.60 18.86 -7.05
CA TYR A 100 -21.51 19.70 -7.55
C TYR A 100 -21.11 19.29 -8.97
N VAL A 101 -20.91 18.00 -9.22
CA VAL A 101 -20.53 17.47 -10.55
C VAL A 101 -21.62 17.74 -11.59
N GLU A 102 -22.89 17.69 -11.18
CA GLU A 102 -24.03 18.03 -12.03
C GLU A 102 -24.23 19.55 -12.20
N GLY A 103 -23.42 20.38 -11.53
CA GLY A 103 -23.48 21.83 -11.59
C GLY A 103 -24.69 22.44 -10.87
N GLN A 104 -25.35 21.67 -10.00
CA GLN A 104 -26.50 22.12 -9.22
C GLN A 104 -26.09 22.97 -8.00
N ILE A 105 -24.86 22.78 -7.49
CA ILE A 105 -24.26 23.64 -6.46
C ILE A 105 -22.90 24.16 -6.93
N SER A 106 -22.54 25.36 -6.50
CA SER A 106 -21.23 25.94 -6.80
C SER A 106 -20.14 25.40 -5.84
N GLU A 107 -18.88 25.40 -6.26
CA GLU A 107 -17.73 24.97 -5.43
C GLU A 107 -17.72 25.68 -4.06
N ALA A 108 -17.95 27.01 -4.06
CA ALA A 108 -17.94 27.79 -2.83
C ALA A 108 -19.05 27.38 -1.85
N GLU A 109 -20.19 26.90 -2.37
CA GLU A 109 -21.28 26.38 -1.54
C GLU A 109 -20.98 24.97 -1.04
N PHE A 110 -20.33 24.14 -1.87
CA PHE A 110 -19.87 22.81 -1.48
C PHE A 110 -18.87 22.89 -0.31
N GLU A 111 -17.84 23.72 -0.43
CA GLU A 111 -16.82 23.89 0.62
C GLU A 111 -17.42 24.41 1.93
N ARG A 112 -18.34 25.37 1.86
CA ARG A 112 -19.04 25.88 3.04
C ARG A 112 -19.87 24.80 3.73
N ARG A 113 -20.58 23.98 2.96
CA ARG A 113 -21.47 22.93 3.50
C ARG A 113 -20.68 21.77 4.13
N ILE A 114 -19.60 21.36 3.48
CA ILE A 114 -18.67 20.33 3.98
C ILE A 114 -17.98 20.83 5.27
N GLY A 115 -17.56 22.10 5.30
CA GLY A 115 -16.92 22.71 6.46
C GLY A 115 -17.83 22.83 7.69
N GLU A 116 -19.07 23.29 7.51
CA GLU A 116 -20.06 23.37 8.62
C GLU A 116 -20.36 21.99 9.21
N GLU A 117 -20.39 20.92 8.40
CA GLU A 117 -20.72 19.57 8.86
C GLU A 117 -19.54 18.90 9.61
N LEU A 118 -18.29 19.08 9.16
CA LEU A 118 -17.10 18.60 9.88
C LEU A 118 -16.92 19.28 11.26
N GLU A 119 -17.19 20.57 11.36
CA GLU A 119 -17.04 21.32 12.63
C GLU A 119 -18.10 20.92 13.66
N THR A 120 -19.33 20.59 13.23
CA THR A 120 -20.40 20.15 14.15
C THR A 120 -20.26 18.70 14.61
N GLU A 121 -19.67 17.82 13.79
CA GLU A 121 -19.43 16.41 14.17
C GLU A 121 -18.30 16.28 15.19
N GLU A 122 -17.27 17.15 15.15
CA GLU A 122 -16.17 17.14 16.12
C GLU A 122 -16.60 17.66 17.51
N VAL A 123 -17.51 18.65 17.59
CA VAL A 123 -17.92 19.24 18.89
C VAL A 123 -18.81 18.30 19.70
N ASP A 124 -19.73 17.56 19.06
CA ASP A 124 -20.68 16.70 19.78
C ASP A 124 -20.04 15.44 20.37
N ASP A 125 -18.93 14.96 19.80
CA ASP A 125 -18.18 13.81 20.33
C ASP A 125 -17.21 14.18 21.46
N ILE A 126 -16.60 15.37 21.43
CA ILE A 126 -15.70 15.83 22.50
C ILE A 126 -16.46 16.07 23.82
N ASP A 127 -17.66 16.66 23.77
CA ASP A 127 -18.44 16.94 24.98
C ASP A 127 -18.99 15.65 25.64
N ARG A 128 -19.28 14.61 24.84
CA ARG A 128 -19.74 13.30 25.32
C ARG A 128 -18.67 12.53 26.07
N GLU A 129 -17.39 12.75 25.75
CA GLU A 129 -16.27 12.04 26.39
C GLU A 129 -15.91 12.66 27.76
N LEU A 130 -16.11 13.96 27.94
CA LEU A 130 -15.85 14.69 29.20
C LEU A 130 -16.84 14.36 30.33
N GLU A 131 -18.05 13.90 30.03
CA GLU A 131 -19.03 13.51 31.06
C GLU A 131 -18.76 12.14 31.69
N ARG A 132 -17.99 11.26 31.02
CA ARG A 132 -17.66 9.92 31.56
C ARG A 132 -16.56 9.94 32.62
N GLU A 133 -15.86 11.05 32.79
CA GLU A 133 -14.70 11.15 33.68
C GLU A 133 -14.99 11.86 35.02
N ARG A 134 -16.27 12.15 35.35
CA ARG A 134 -16.67 12.71 36.66
C ARG A 134 -17.64 11.85 37.44
#